data_AF-J8FJT6-F1
#
_entry.id   AF-J8FJT6-F1
#
_cell.length_a   1.000
_cell.length_b   1.000
_cell.length_c   1.000
_cell.angle_alpha   90.00
_cell.angle_beta   90.00
_cell.angle_gamma   90.00
#
_symmetry.space_group_name_H-M   'P 1'
#
loop_
_entity.id
_entity.type
_entity.pdbx_description
1 polymer ?
#
loop_
_entity_poly.entity_id
_entity_poly.type
_entity_poly.pdbx_seq_one_letter_code
_entity_poly.pdbx_strand_id
1 'polypeptide(L)' 'MKVREAVVSEANELSQLALHSKATWGYSEEFILACKEELTISEDYIKNNFCICFRK' A
#
# COMPACT_ATOMS: atom_id res chain seq x y z
N MET A 1 -19.38 -3.85 -0.31
CA MET A 1 -18.33 -4.61 0.39
C MET A 1 -17.90 -5.83 -0.43
N LYS A 2 -16.82 -5.67 -1.21
CA LYS A 2 -16.22 -6.76 -2.00
C LYS A 2 -14.79 -6.98 -1.51
N VAL A 3 -14.49 -8.22 -1.11
CA VAL A 3 -13.13 -8.69 -0.78
C VAL A 3 -12.69 -9.58 -1.93
N ARG A 4 -11.48 -9.33 -2.44
CA ARG A 4 -10.87 -10.16 -3.49
C ARG A 4 -9.35 -10.13 -3.37
N GLU A 5 -8.68 -11.02 -4.10
CA GLU A 5 -7.23 -10.97 -4.26
C GLU A 5 -6.78 -9.68 -4.95
N ALA A 6 -5.64 -9.15 -4.52
CA ALA A 6 -4.97 -8.03 -5.17
C ALA A 6 -4.40 -8.46 -6.51
N VAL A 7 -4.48 -7.60 -7.53
CA VAL A 7 -3.79 -7.85 -8.81
C VAL A 7 -2.50 -7.05 -8.87
N VAL A 8 -1.50 -7.56 -9.59
CA VAL A 8 -0.16 -6.94 -9.66
C VAL A 8 -0.18 -5.50 -10.18
N SER A 9 -1.11 -5.16 -11.08
CA SER A 9 -1.27 -3.79 -11.58
C SER A 9 -1.75 -2.80 -10.52
N GLU A 10 -2.24 -3.28 -9.37
CA GLU A 10 -2.65 -2.44 -8.24
C GLU A 10 -1.49 -2.14 -7.27
N ALA A 11 -0.30 -2.69 -7.48
CA ALA A 11 0.86 -2.50 -6.61
C ALA A 11 1.13 -1.01 -6.30
N ASN A 12 1.10 -0.15 -7.32
CA ASN A 12 1.26 1.29 -7.14
C ASN A 12 0.08 1.93 -6.39
N GLU A 13 -1.16 1.58 -6.75
CA GLU A 13 -2.36 2.12 -6.09
C GLU A 13 -2.37 1.77 -4.59
N LEU A 14 -2.01 0.53 -4.23
CA LEU A 14 -1.92 0.08 -2.85
C LEU A 14 -0.79 0.78 -2.09
N SER A 15 0.35 1.02 -2.75
CA SER A 15 1.46 1.78 -2.17
C SER A 15 1.05 3.22 -1.84
N GLN A 16 0.35 3.88 -2.76
CA GLN A 16 -0.18 5.23 -2.52
C GLN A 16 -1.23 5.24 -1.41
N LEU A 17 -2.10 4.23 -1.37
CA LEU A 17 -3.08 4.09 -0.30
C LEU A 17 -2.41 3.94 1.08
N ALA A 18 -1.36 3.12 1.17
CA ALA A 18 -0.61 2.92 2.41
C ALA A 18 0.09 4.21 2.87
N LEU A 19 0.71 4.94 1.93
CA LEU A 19 1.31 6.26 2.19
C LEU A 19 0.28 7.27 2.67
N HIS A 20 -0.85 7.38 1.97
CA HIS A 20 -1.92 8.30 2.33
C HIS A 20 -2.49 7.96 3.71
N SER A 21 -2.70 6.66 3.98
CA SER A 21 -3.15 6.18 5.28
C SER A 21 -2.15 6.46 6.40
N LYS A 22 -0.84 6.54 6.12
CA LYS A 22 0.18 6.88 7.12
C LYS A 22 0.26 8.39 7.34
N ALA A 23 -0.02 9.20 6.32
CA ALA A 23 -0.03 10.66 6.42
C ALA A 23 -1.14 11.20 7.32
N THR A 24 -2.24 10.46 7.53
CA THR A 24 -3.33 10.90 8.42
C THR A 24 -2.99 10.84 9.91
N TRP A 25 -1.83 10.29 10.29
CA TRP A 25 -1.42 10.10 11.68
C TRP A 25 -0.73 11.33 12.29
N GLY A 26 -0.55 12.40 11.52
CA GLY A 26 0.10 13.63 12.00
C GLY A 26 1.62 13.53 12.14
N TYR A 27 2.25 12.55 11.49
CA TYR A 27 3.71 12.46 11.40
C TYR A 27 4.28 13.55 10.50
N SER A 28 5.54 13.92 10.72
CA SER A 28 6.23 14.88 9.87
C SER A 28 6.48 14.30 8.47
N GLU A 29 6.62 15.18 7.47
CA GLU A 29 6.85 14.76 6.09
C GLU A 29 8.15 13.96 5.94
N GLU A 30 9.20 14.31 6.69
CA GLU A 30 10.48 13.60 6.67
C GLU A 30 10.33 12.17 7.16
N PHE A 31 9.51 11.96 8.20
CA PHE A 31 9.24 10.64 8.74
C PHE A 31 8.40 9.80 7.76
N ILE A 32 7.40 10.40 7.12
CA ILE A 32 6.59 9.72 6.11
C ILE A 32 7.45 9.34 4.90
N LEU A 33 8.36 10.23 4.46
CA LEU A 33 9.30 9.97 3.37
C LEU A 33 10.28 8.85 3.71
N ALA A 34 10.79 8.80 4.93
CA ALA A 34 11.63 7.70 5.39
C ALA A 34 10.91 6.35 5.34
N CYS A 35 9.59 6.34 5.58
CA CYS A 35 8.76 5.15 5.50
C CYS A 35 8.29 4.79 4.08
N LYS A 36 8.62 5.59 3.06
CA LYS A 36 8.13 5.38 1.69
C LYS A 36 8.59 4.05 1.11
N GLU A 37 9.86 3.69 1.33
CA GLU A 37 10.42 2.44 0.83
C GLU A 37 9.73 1.22 1.46
N GLU A 38 9.50 1.24 2.77
CA GLU A 38 8.80 0.16 3.48
C GLU A 38 7.33 0.01 3.07
N LEU A 39 6.67 1.11 2.72
CA LEU A 39 5.27 1.12 2.28
C LEU A 39 5.08 0.86 0.78
N THR A 40 6.17 0.71 0.03
CA THR A 40 6.10 0.43 -1.40
C THR A 40 5.83 -1.06 -1.61
N ILE A 41 4.65 -1.36 -2.12
CA ILE A 41 4.26 -2.70 -2.55
C ILE A 41 4.72 -2.87 -4.00
N SER A 42 5.57 -3.86 -4.24
CA SER A 42 6.01 -4.23 -5.58
C SER A 42 5.10 -5.28 -6.20
N GLU A 43 5.15 -5.41 -7.54
CA GLU A 43 4.44 -6.50 -8.22
C GLU A 43 4.91 -7.88 -7.76
N ASP A 44 6.21 -8.02 -7.50
CA ASP A 44 6.81 -9.25 -7.00
C ASP A 44 6.27 -9.61 -5.61
N TYR A 45 6.08 -8.61 -4.75
CA TYR A 45 5.45 -8.81 -3.45
C TYR A 45 4.04 -9.40 -3.59
N ILE A 46 3.22 -8.88 -4.50
CA ILE A 46 1.86 -9.40 -4.75
C ILE A 46 1.88 -10.81 -5.35
N LYS A 47 2.86 -11.13 -6.21
CA LYS A 47 2.99 -12.48 -6.79
C LYS A 47 3.40 -13.52 -5.76
N ASN A 48 4.25 -13.13 -4.81
CA ASN A 48 4.86 -14.04 -3.84
C ASN A 48 4.17 -14.07 -2.46
N ASN A 49 3.21 -13.17 -2.21
CA ASN A 49 2.48 -13.09 -0.94
C ASN A 49 0.97 -13.14 -1.17
N PHE A 50 0.24 -13.55 -0.13
CA PHE A 50 -1.22 -13.52 -0.16
C PHE A 50 -1.73 -12.11 0.16
N CYS A 51 -2.10 -11.35 -0.88
CA CYS A 51 -2.60 -9.99 -0.76
C CYS A 51 -4.10 -9.91 -1.07
N ILE A 52 -4.87 -9.26 -0.19
CA ILE A 52 -6.32 -9.06 -0.36
C ILE A 52 -6.68 -7.58 -0.37
N CYS A 53 -7.56 -7.20 -1.30
CA CYS A 53 -8.11 -5.86 -1.41
C CYS A 53 -9.55 -5.83 -0.88
N PHE A 54 -9.81 -4.86 -0.02
CA PHE A 54 -11.15 -4.52 0.45
C PHE A 54 -11.63 -3.25 -0.25
N ARG A 55 -12.74 -3.32 -0.99
CA ARG A 55 -13.43 -2.13 -1.50
C ARG A 55 -14.83 -2.02 -0.89
N LYS A 56 -15.11 -0.83 -0.34
CA LYS A 56 -16.39 -0.49 0.29
C LYS A 56 -17.50 -0.49 -0.76
#